data_AF-A0A935J482-F1
#
_entry.id   AF-A0A935J482-F1
#
_cell.length_a   1.000
_cell.length_b   1.000
_cell.length_c   1.000
_cell.angle_alpha   90.00
_cell.angle_beta   90.00
_cell.angle_gamma   90.00
#
_symmetry.space_group_name_H-M   'P 1'
#
loop_
_entity.id
_entity.type
_entity.pdbx_description
1 polymer ?
#
loop_
_entity_poly.entity_id
_entity_poly.type
_entity_poly.pdbx_seq_one_letter_code
_entity_poly.pdbx_strand_id
1 'polypeptide(L)'
;MSDYAVPQNVFAETVATHMQRNNLIPGVIVLKSDRSIGVIPRHKMFERLGKRYGVELFLRKPIGELESELEVTPFILKHHLPINVAVKLALSRSEGNIYDPIVVEYEDGSLSLLDMYVLLLTQSQLSTNLSGIISSLNNIETILANGMAGASTLNLILESMGLVVPYHHARIIMQHQHDISALASLKDTVQAAHEPLERNDVYRSILSIKQPLSLEDVRVVPTWTGADAPSITRSWMGIPLSNQNGTVGLVTLSRFTYSPFTSNEKELGLVFTRYISALLADLANRAKKTRSYEKLL
;
A
#
# COMPACT_ATOMS: atom_id res chain seq x y z
N MET A 1 16.28 -5.04 -4.63
CA MET A 1 16.64 -6.31 -5.30
C MET A 1 17.68 -6.01 -6.36
N SER A 2 18.51 -6.98 -6.72
CA SER A 2 19.52 -6.82 -7.77
C SER A 2 19.57 -8.07 -8.64
N ASP A 3 19.59 -7.87 -9.95
CA ASP A 3 19.59 -8.96 -10.93
C ASP A 3 21.03 -9.34 -11.33
N TYR A 4 21.99 -9.10 -10.44
CA TYR A 4 23.40 -9.29 -10.74
C TYR A 4 23.79 -10.78 -10.74
N ALA A 5 23.80 -11.35 -11.93
CA ALA A 5 24.19 -12.72 -12.21
C ALA A 5 25.36 -12.78 -13.19
N VAL A 6 26.30 -13.69 -12.97
CA VAL A 6 27.48 -13.89 -13.84
C VAL A 6 27.76 -15.37 -14.05
N PRO A 7 28.32 -15.76 -15.21
CA PRO A 7 28.85 -17.12 -15.41
C PRO A 7 30.00 -17.44 -14.44
N GLN A 8 30.12 -18.69 -14.02
CA GLN A 8 31.15 -19.15 -13.07
C GLN A 8 32.62 -18.92 -13.50
N ASN A 9 32.88 -18.70 -14.78
CA ASN A 9 34.23 -18.46 -15.33
C ASN A 9 34.67 -16.99 -15.28
N VAL A 10 33.79 -16.06 -14.91
CA VAL A 10 34.12 -14.64 -14.76
C VAL A 10 35.13 -14.47 -13.63
N PHE A 11 36.15 -13.63 -13.81
CA PHE A 11 37.14 -13.37 -12.76
C PHE A 11 36.51 -12.67 -11.54
N ALA A 12 36.94 -13.08 -10.35
CA ALA A 12 36.46 -12.49 -9.10
C ALA A 12 36.78 -10.99 -9.01
N GLU A 13 37.84 -10.51 -9.65
CA GLU A 13 38.16 -9.08 -9.79
C GLU A 13 37.04 -8.27 -10.46
N THR A 14 36.46 -8.78 -11.54
CA THR A 14 35.38 -8.09 -12.26
C THR A 14 34.14 -7.96 -11.37
N VAL A 15 33.81 -9.04 -10.64
CA VAL A 15 32.70 -9.08 -9.68
C VAL A 15 32.95 -8.12 -8.52
N ALA A 16 34.14 -8.17 -7.91
CA ALA A 16 34.54 -7.31 -6.81
C ALA A 16 34.43 -5.83 -7.20
N THR A 17 34.95 -5.47 -8.37
CA THR A 17 34.92 -4.11 -8.90
C THR A 17 33.49 -3.62 -9.14
N HIS A 18 32.63 -4.48 -9.70
CA HIS A 18 31.23 -4.14 -9.91
C HIS A 18 30.51 -3.88 -8.58
N MET A 19 30.72 -4.75 -7.60
CA MET A 19 30.14 -4.60 -6.26
C MET A 19 30.71 -3.39 -5.51
N GLN A 20 31.98 -3.06 -5.66
CA GLN A 20 32.57 -1.84 -5.07
C GLN A 20 31.97 -0.56 -5.66
N ARG A 21 31.69 -0.54 -6.97
CA ARG A 21 31.05 0.60 -7.63
C ARG A 21 29.58 0.74 -7.26
N ASN A 22 28.92 -0.36 -6.86
CA ASN A 22 27.52 -0.38 -6.52
C ASN A 22 27.28 -1.01 -5.14
N ASN A 23 27.31 -0.15 -4.10
CA ASN A 23 27.19 -0.56 -2.70
C ASN A 23 25.81 -1.14 -2.32
N LEU A 24 24.80 -0.98 -3.19
CA LEU A 24 23.45 -1.50 -2.95
C LEU A 24 23.28 -2.97 -3.37
N ILE A 25 24.27 -3.55 -4.04
CA ILE A 25 24.23 -4.95 -4.48
C ILE A 25 24.58 -5.86 -3.29
N PRO A 26 23.66 -6.74 -2.86
CA PRO A 26 23.85 -7.56 -1.66
C PRO A 26 24.73 -8.80 -1.91
N GLY A 27 25.02 -9.12 -3.16
CA GLY A 27 25.78 -10.31 -3.56
C GLY A 27 25.79 -10.49 -5.07
N VAL A 28 26.29 -11.63 -5.54
CA VAL A 28 26.23 -12.05 -6.94
C VAL A 28 25.65 -13.45 -7.05
N ILE A 29 24.83 -13.68 -8.07
CA ILE A 29 24.39 -15.03 -8.47
C ILE A 29 25.42 -15.60 -9.44
N VAL A 30 25.91 -16.80 -9.17
CA VAL A 30 26.87 -17.50 -10.01
C VAL A 30 26.13 -18.57 -10.81
N LEU A 31 26.10 -18.42 -12.14
CA LEU A 31 25.45 -19.36 -13.05
C LEU A 31 26.41 -20.49 -13.42
N LYS A 32 26.04 -21.74 -13.13
CA LYS A 32 26.85 -22.93 -13.41
C LYS A 32 26.38 -23.63 -14.69
N SER A 33 27.29 -24.39 -15.31
CA SER A 33 27.04 -25.06 -16.60
C SER A 33 25.97 -26.16 -16.54
N ASP A 34 25.72 -26.71 -15.36
CA ASP A 34 24.74 -27.78 -15.09
C ASP A 34 23.34 -27.23 -14.74
N ARG A 35 23.10 -25.93 -14.97
CA ARG A 35 21.89 -25.18 -14.59
C ARG A 35 21.67 -25.04 -13.08
N SER A 36 22.61 -25.47 -12.24
CA SER A 36 22.59 -25.10 -10.83
C SER A 36 23.04 -23.64 -10.66
N ILE A 37 22.68 -23.04 -9.52
CA ILE A 37 23.08 -21.68 -9.17
C ILE A 37 23.90 -21.69 -7.89
N GLY A 38 24.90 -20.82 -7.84
CA GLY A 38 25.64 -20.46 -6.64
C GLY A 38 25.31 -19.02 -6.22
N VAL A 39 25.62 -18.66 -4.99
CA VAL A 39 25.46 -17.28 -4.50
C VAL A 39 26.70 -16.91 -3.71
N ILE A 40 27.23 -15.73 -3.96
CA ILE A 40 28.26 -15.13 -3.12
C ILE A 40 27.67 -13.87 -2.47
N PRO A 41 27.39 -13.90 -1.16
CA PRO A 41 27.02 -12.71 -0.41
C PRO A 41 28.16 -11.68 -0.42
N ARG A 42 27.79 -10.40 -0.52
CA ARG A 42 28.75 -9.29 -0.50
C ARG A 42 29.70 -9.37 0.68
N HIS A 43 29.16 -9.51 1.88
CA HIS A 43 29.97 -9.50 3.09
C HIS A 43 30.95 -10.68 3.11
N LYS A 44 30.55 -11.90 2.71
CA LYS A 44 31.45 -13.06 2.64
C LYS A 44 32.57 -12.88 1.61
N MET A 45 32.26 -12.28 0.46
CA MET A 45 33.28 -11.94 -0.55
C MET A 45 34.34 -10.99 0.01
N PHE A 46 33.91 -9.85 0.55
CA PHE A 46 34.84 -8.83 1.06
C PHE A 46 35.54 -9.27 2.36
N GLU A 47 34.89 -10.08 3.19
CA GLU A 47 35.54 -10.73 4.33
C GLU A 47 36.67 -11.65 3.84
N ARG A 48 36.43 -12.47 2.81
CA ARG A 48 37.45 -13.38 2.28
C ARG A 48 38.62 -12.64 1.63
N LEU A 49 38.33 -11.58 0.87
CA LEU A 49 39.34 -10.73 0.24
C LEU A 49 40.13 -9.90 1.26
N GLY A 50 39.51 -9.54 2.38
CA GLY A 50 40.15 -8.80 3.46
C GLY A 50 41.09 -9.63 4.35
N LYS A 51 41.03 -10.97 4.28
CA LYS A 51 41.96 -11.88 4.98
C LYS A 51 43.37 -11.80 4.35
N ARG A 52 44.41 -12.20 5.11
CA ARG A 52 45.80 -12.22 4.61
C ARG A 52 45.88 -12.94 3.26
N TYR A 53 46.53 -12.30 2.29
CA TYR A 53 46.69 -12.77 0.90
C TYR A 53 45.39 -12.98 0.11
N GLY A 54 44.22 -12.59 0.63
CA GLY A 54 42.92 -12.84 -0.02
C GLY A 54 42.80 -12.21 -1.41
N VAL A 55 43.30 -10.99 -1.59
CA VAL A 55 43.32 -10.30 -2.88
C VAL A 55 44.12 -11.09 -3.92
N GLU A 56 45.37 -11.44 -3.59
CA GLU A 56 46.31 -12.11 -4.49
C GLU A 56 45.86 -13.53 -4.85
N LEU A 57 45.25 -14.23 -3.89
CA LEU A 57 44.81 -15.61 -4.06
C LEU A 57 43.52 -15.73 -4.87
N PHE A 58 42.59 -14.78 -4.78
CA PHE A 58 41.23 -14.95 -5.32
C PHE A 58 40.86 -14.02 -6.47
N LEU A 59 41.37 -12.78 -6.54
CA LEU A 59 40.91 -11.85 -7.58
C LEU A 59 41.22 -12.33 -9.01
N ARG A 60 42.33 -13.05 -9.17
CA ARG A 60 42.77 -13.61 -10.47
C ARG A 60 42.13 -14.96 -10.81
N LYS A 61 41.24 -15.47 -9.96
CA LYS A 61 40.57 -16.76 -10.16
C LYS A 61 39.15 -16.56 -10.70
N PRO A 62 38.61 -17.56 -11.41
CA PRO A 62 37.18 -17.65 -11.68
C PRO A 62 36.34 -17.54 -10.40
N ILE A 63 35.21 -16.83 -10.49
CA ILE A 63 34.30 -16.60 -9.38
C ILE A 63 33.70 -17.92 -8.84
N GLY A 64 33.57 -18.94 -9.69
CA GLY A 64 33.13 -20.28 -9.28
C GLY A 64 34.08 -20.96 -8.29
N GLU A 65 35.39 -20.70 -8.34
CA GLU A 65 36.34 -21.21 -7.34
C GLU A 65 36.11 -20.55 -5.98
N LEU A 66 35.88 -19.24 -5.97
CA LEU A 66 35.56 -18.51 -4.74
C LEU A 66 34.21 -18.94 -4.17
N GLU A 67 33.20 -19.15 -5.01
CA GLU A 67 31.90 -19.67 -4.59
C GLU A 67 32.01 -21.04 -3.93
N SER A 68 32.79 -21.95 -4.52
CA SER A 68 33.01 -23.30 -3.99
C SER A 68 33.71 -23.28 -2.63
N GLU A 69 34.65 -22.35 -2.40
CA GLU A 69 35.35 -22.21 -1.11
C GLU A 69 34.46 -21.60 -0.01
N LEU A 70 33.52 -20.73 -0.38
CA LEU A 70 32.64 -20.07 0.59
C LEU A 70 31.50 -20.97 1.08
N GLU A 71 31.25 -22.10 0.41
CA GLU A 71 30.25 -23.12 0.77
C GLU A 71 28.84 -22.55 1.05
N VAL A 72 28.47 -21.48 0.35
CA VAL A 72 27.17 -20.82 0.55
C VAL A 72 26.09 -21.61 -0.15
N THR A 73 25.14 -22.15 0.62
CA THR A 73 23.93 -22.75 0.04
C THR A 73 22.92 -21.65 -0.31
N PRO A 74 22.52 -21.51 -1.58
CA PRO A 74 21.51 -20.53 -1.97
C PRO A 74 20.18 -20.81 -1.29
N PHE A 75 19.60 -19.77 -0.69
CA PHE A 75 18.25 -19.85 -0.14
C PHE A 75 17.27 -19.22 -1.13
N ILE A 76 16.46 -20.07 -1.76
CA ILE A 76 15.59 -19.68 -2.89
C ILE A 76 14.14 -19.59 -2.42
N LEU A 77 13.48 -18.47 -2.69
CA LEU A 77 12.05 -18.28 -2.48
C LEU A 77 11.36 -17.88 -3.80
N LYS A 78 10.09 -18.27 -3.95
CA LYS A 78 9.26 -17.82 -5.08
C LYS A 78 8.82 -16.37 -4.89
N HIS A 79 8.78 -15.58 -5.96
CA HIS A 79 8.42 -14.16 -5.93
C HIS A 79 7.00 -13.88 -5.37
N HIS A 80 6.06 -14.81 -5.52
CA HIS A 80 4.68 -14.67 -5.06
C HIS A 80 4.49 -15.00 -3.57
N LEU A 81 5.56 -15.37 -2.85
CA LEU A 81 5.47 -15.72 -1.45
C LEU A 81 5.17 -14.46 -0.60
N PRO A 82 4.16 -14.47 0.29
CA PRO A 82 3.88 -13.34 1.16
C PRO A 82 5.07 -12.96 2.05
N ILE A 83 5.30 -11.66 2.24
CA ILE A 83 6.47 -11.12 2.97
C ILE A 83 6.57 -11.68 4.39
N ASN A 84 5.45 -11.78 5.11
CA ASN A 84 5.42 -12.34 6.46
C ASN A 84 5.85 -13.81 6.51
N VAL A 85 5.58 -14.59 5.46
CA VAL A 85 6.02 -15.98 5.34
C VAL A 85 7.50 -16.02 4.96
N ALA A 86 7.92 -15.20 4.00
CA ALA A 86 9.32 -15.09 3.58
C ALA A 86 10.25 -14.72 4.74
N VAL A 87 9.85 -13.76 5.59
CA VAL A 87 10.61 -13.38 6.80
C VAL A 87 10.75 -14.55 7.77
N LYS A 88 9.66 -15.28 8.05
CA LYS A 88 9.71 -16.45 8.95
C LYS A 88 10.66 -17.52 8.43
N LEU A 89 10.59 -17.84 7.14
CA LEU A 89 11.47 -18.82 6.53
C LEU A 89 12.93 -18.36 6.55
N ALA A 90 13.19 -17.09 6.23
CA ALA A 90 14.54 -16.50 6.23
C ALA A 90 15.16 -16.45 7.64
N LEU A 91 14.39 -16.10 8.66
CA LEU A 91 14.84 -16.07 10.07
C LEU A 91 14.98 -17.46 10.70
N SER A 92 14.46 -18.51 10.05
CA SER A 92 14.61 -19.91 10.49
C SER A 92 15.93 -20.54 10.04
N ARG A 93 16.78 -19.79 9.33
CA ARG A 93 18.12 -20.22 8.89
C ARG A 93 19.09 -20.24 10.08
N SER A 94 20.18 -20.98 9.95
CA SER A 94 21.26 -20.97 10.95
C SER A 94 21.87 -19.58 11.13
N GLU A 95 22.33 -19.24 12.34
CA GLU A 95 22.75 -17.88 12.74
C GLU A 95 23.73 -17.21 11.75
N GLY A 96 24.68 -17.96 11.20
CA GLY A 96 25.66 -17.46 10.23
C GLY A 96 25.11 -17.13 8.83
N ASN A 97 23.84 -17.45 8.56
CA ASN A 97 23.21 -17.30 7.25
C ASN A 97 21.94 -16.43 7.30
N ILE A 98 21.50 -15.96 8.47
CA ILE A 98 20.27 -15.15 8.61
C ILE A 98 20.37 -13.83 7.83
N TYR A 99 21.57 -13.25 7.75
CA TYR A 99 21.83 -12.00 7.02
C TYR A 99 22.28 -12.22 5.58
N ASP A 100 22.42 -13.48 5.13
CA ASP A 100 22.73 -13.76 3.74
C ASP A 100 21.55 -13.38 2.85
N PRO A 101 21.80 -12.82 1.65
CA PRO A 101 20.75 -12.50 0.71
C PRO A 101 19.94 -13.73 0.30
N ILE A 102 18.73 -13.47 -0.13
CA ILE A 102 17.75 -14.46 -0.57
C ILE A 102 17.69 -14.40 -2.09
N VAL A 103 17.72 -15.56 -2.75
CA VAL A 103 17.44 -15.65 -4.18
C VAL A 103 15.94 -15.67 -4.36
N VAL A 104 15.43 -14.77 -5.20
CA VAL A 104 14.02 -14.74 -5.58
C VAL A 104 13.88 -15.22 -7.01
N GLU A 105 13.07 -16.26 -7.19
CA GLU A 105 12.76 -16.86 -8.49
C GLU A 105 11.39 -16.40 -8.97
N TYR A 106 11.37 -15.89 -10.21
CA TYR A 106 10.17 -15.41 -10.88
C TYR A 106 9.53 -16.51 -11.75
N GLU A 107 8.27 -16.31 -12.16
CA GLU A 107 7.53 -17.24 -13.04
C GLU A 107 8.20 -17.46 -14.40
N ASP A 108 8.91 -16.46 -14.93
CA ASP A 108 9.66 -16.55 -16.20
C ASP A 108 11.02 -17.24 -16.06
N GLY A 109 11.37 -17.70 -14.85
CA GLY A 109 12.66 -18.32 -14.53
C GLY A 109 13.79 -17.31 -14.29
N SER A 110 13.52 -16.00 -14.33
CA SER A 110 14.51 -15.00 -13.94
C SER A 110 14.78 -15.06 -12.42
N LEU A 111 15.99 -14.62 -12.05
CA LEU A 111 16.47 -14.66 -10.67
C LEU A 111 16.95 -13.28 -10.23
N SER A 112 16.65 -12.92 -8.99
CA SER A 112 17.18 -11.71 -8.36
C SER A 112 17.67 -12.00 -6.95
N LEU A 113 18.57 -11.16 -6.44
CA LEU A 113 18.98 -11.17 -5.04
C LEU A 113 18.23 -10.12 -4.24
N LEU A 114 17.62 -10.56 -3.15
CA LEU A 114 16.96 -9.73 -2.15
C LEU A 114 17.81 -9.67 -0.88
N ASP A 115 18.14 -8.45 -0.45
CA ASP A 115 18.82 -8.21 0.81
C ASP A 115 17.87 -8.46 1.99
N MET A 116 18.37 -9.10 3.05
CA MET A 116 17.60 -9.33 4.27
C MET A 116 17.14 -8.02 4.92
N TYR A 117 17.97 -6.96 4.87
CA TYR A 117 17.61 -5.63 5.35
C TYR A 117 16.35 -5.10 4.66
N VAL A 118 16.26 -5.24 3.33
CA VAL A 118 15.11 -4.79 2.55
C VAL A 118 13.86 -5.59 2.94
N LEU A 119 13.99 -6.91 3.10
CA LEU A 119 12.88 -7.76 3.52
C LEU A 119 12.36 -7.39 4.93
N LEU A 120 13.26 -7.22 5.90
CA LEU A 120 12.90 -6.83 7.27
C LEU A 120 12.33 -5.42 7.36
N LEU A 121 12.91 -4.47 6.63
CA LEU A 121 12.40 -3.10 6.56
C LEU A 121 10.99 -3.08 5.98
N THR A 122 10.75 -3.83 4.90
CA THR A 122 9.43 -3.93 4.28
C THR A 122 8.41 -4.54 5.26
N GLN A 123 8.80 -5.59 5.99
CA GLN A 123 7.95 -6.18 7.04
C GLN A 123 7.67 -5.18 8.18
N SER A 124 8.68 -4.44 8.64
CA SER A 124 8.52 -3.44 9.70
C SER A 124 7.58 -2.32 9.29
N GLN A 125 7.71 -1.83 8.04
CA GLN A 125 6.84 -0.80 7.51
C GLN A 125 5.40 -1.31 7.40
N LEU A 126 5.19 -2.53 6.88
CA LEU A 126 3.87 -3.15 6.81
C LEU A 126 3.24 -3.29 8.20
N SER A 127 3.98 -3.78 9.18
CA SER A 127 3.51 -3.89 10.56
C SER A 127 3.16 -2.53 11.18
N THR A 128 3.98 -1.51 10.95
CA THR A 128 3.75 -0.14 11.44
C THR A 128 2.50 0.47 10.81
N ASN A 129 2.35 0.35 9.49
CA ASN A 129 1.18 0.83 8.78
C ASN A 129 -0.10 0.18 9.30
N LEU A 130 -0.09 -1.16 9.46
CA LEU A 130 -1.24 -1.90 10.00
C LEU A 130 -1.59 -1.49 11.43
N SER A 131 -0.57 -1.36 12.29
CA SER A 131 -0.77 -0.93 13.67
C SER A 131 -1.34 0.48 13.75
N GLY A 132 -0.81 1.40 12.92
CA GLY A 132 -1.32 2.77 12.80
C GLY A 132 -2.79 2.80 12.40
N ILE A 133 -3.20 1.99 11.43
CA ILE A 133 -4.61 1.88 11.01
C ILE A 133 -5.48 1.41 12.18
N ILE A 134 -5.10 0.34 12.88
CA ILE A 134 -5.88 -0.19 14.01
C ILE A 134 -6.00 0.86 15.13
N SER A 135 -4.90 1.53 15.47
CA SER A 135 -4.90 2.60 16.47
C SER A 135 -5.82 3.75 16.06
N SER A 136 -5.79 4.17 14.79
CA SER A 136 -6.67 5.21 14.28
C SER A 136 -8.14 4.79 14.36
N LEU A 137 -8.48 3.56 13.98
CA LEU A 137 -9.85 3.04 14.08
C LEU A 137 -10.36 3.03 15.52
N ASN A 138 -9.55 2.55 16.48
CA ASN A 138 -9.91 2.56 17.90
C ASN A 138 -10.09 4.00 18.43
N ASN A 139 -9.24 4.94 17.97
CA ASN A 139 -9.35 6.35 18.34
C ASN A 139 -10.63 6.98 17.77
N ILE A 140 -10.97 6.69 16.51
CA ILE A 140 -12.22 7.14 15.86
C ILE A 140 -13.43 6.62 16.66
N GLU A 141 -13.45 5.33 16.99
CA GLU A 141 -14.54 4.71 17.76
C GLU A 141 -14.70 5.36 19.14
N THR A 142 -13.58 5.65 19.82
CA THR A 142 -13.58 6.32 21.12
C THR A 142 -14.11 7.76 21.02
N ILE A 143 -13.67 8.53 20.03
CA ILE A 143 -14.12 9.91 19.82
C ILE A 143 -15.62 9.96 19.51
N LEU A 144 -16.10 9.03 18.67
CA LEU A 144 -17.52 8.89 18.32
C LEU A 144 -18.35 8.50 19.55
N ALA A 145 -17.89 7.53 20.35
CA ALA A 145 -18.59 7.08 21.55
C ALA A 145 -18.73 8.20 22.61
N ASN A 146 -17.73 9.09 22.71
CA ASN A 146 -17.74 10.21 23.64
C ASN A 146 -18.51 11.44 23.14
N GLY A 147 -19.06 11.42 21.92
CA GLY A 147 -19.80 12.54 21.34
C GLY A 147 -18.94 13.81 21.13
N MET A 148 -17.62 13.65 21.04
CA MET A 148 -16.65 14.74 20.82
C MET A 148 -16.23 14.87 19.36
N ALA A 149 -16.90 14.15 18.47
CA ALA A 149 -16.49 14.04 17.08
C ALA A 149 -16.62 15.39 16.34
N GLY A 150 -15.78 15.65 15.36
CA GLY A 150 -15.74 16.94 14.67
C GLY A 150 -15.00 16.87 13.34
N ALA A 151 -14.55 18.03 12.86
CA ALA A 151 -13.84 18.12 11.58
C ALA A 151 -12.54 17.32 11.57
N SER A 152 -11.79 17.33 12.68
CA SER A 152 -10.57 16.54 12.85
C SER A 152 -10.84 15.03 12.80
N THR A 153 -12.01 14.57 13.27
CA THR A 153 -12.40 13.16 13.19
C THR A 153 -12.61 12.73 11.74
N LEU A 154 -13.24 13.58 10.91
CA LEU A 154 -13.39 13.27 9.48
C LEU A 154 -12.03 13.14 8.80
N ASN A 155 -11.12 14.07 9.08
CA ASN A 155 -9.77 14.03 8.51
C ASN A 155 -9.04 12.75 8.91
N LEU A 156 -9.11 12.35 10.17
CA LEU A 156 -8.51 11.09 10.64
C LEU A 156 -9.12 9.86 9.94
N ILE A 157 -10.44 9.82 9.74
CA ILE A 157 -11.10 8.73 9.01
C ILE A 157 -10.59 8.66 7.57
N LEU A 158 -10.53 9.80 6.89
CA LEU A 158 -10.09 9.89 5.50
C LEU A 158 -8.59 9.54 5.36
N GLU A 159 -7.72 10.07 6.22
CA GLU A 159 -6.31 9.72 6.26
C GLU A 159 -6.10 8.22 6.48
N SER A 160 -6.85 7.62 7.41
CA SER A 160 -6.78 6.17 7.70
C SER A 160 -7.29 5.34 6.52
N MET A 161 -8.35 5.79 5.85
CA MET A 161 -8.87 5.17 4.63
C MET A 161 -7.84 5.24 3.49
N GLY A 162 -7.15 6.37 3.32
CA GLY A 162 -6.14 6.59 2.29
C GLY A 162 -4.93 5.65 2.38
N LEU A 163 -4.66 5.08 3.56
CA LEU A 163 -3.60 4.08 3.75
C LEU A 163 -3.94 2.72 3.13
N VAL A 164 -5.22 2.37 3.03
CA VAL A 164 -5.69 1.06 2.54
C VAL A 164 -6.45 1.12 1.22
N VAL A 165 -7.01 2.29 0.90
CA VAL A 165 -7.62 2.63 -0.38
C VAL A 165 -6.94 3.90 -0.86
N PRO A 166 -5.77 3.82 -1.52
CA PRO A 166 -5.06 5.02 -1.96
C PRO A 166 -5.90 5.85 -2.93
N TYR A 167 -6.01 7.16 -2.67
CA TYR A 167 -6.69 8.11 -3.53
C TYR A 167 -5.96 9.46 -3.51
N HIS A 168 -6.21 10.32 -4.50
CA HIS A 168 -5.64 11.66 -4.55
C HIS A 168 -6.62 12.72 -4.03
N HIS A 169 -7.92 12.49 -4.20
CA HIS A 169 -8.96 13.40 -3.78
C HIS A 169 -10.21 12.64 -3.32
N ALA A 170 -10.81 13.08 -2.22
CA ALA A 170 -12.04 12.54 -1.67
C ALA A 170 -13.08 13.64 -1.50
N ARG A 171 -14.35 13.32 -1.75
CA ARG A 171 -15.48 14.24 -1.50
C ARG A 171 -16.71 13.49 -1.06
N ILE A 172 -17.43 14.06 -0.10
CA ILE A 172 -18.68 13.52 0.43
C ILE A 172 -19.82 14.39 -0.12
N ILE A 173 -20.79 13.75 -0.76
CA ILE A 173 -21.94 14.41 -1.37
C ILE A 173 -23.18 13.94 -0.63
N MET A 174 -23.84 14.84 0.09
CA MET A 174 -25.08 14.58 0.81
C MET A 174 -26.29 14.79 -0.11
N GLN A 175 -27.32 13.97 0.04
CA GLN A 175 -28.51 14.02 -0.80
C GLN A 175 -29.36 15.28 -0.58
N HIS A 176 -29.40 15.83 0.64
CA HIS A 176 -30.20 17.03 0.95
C HIS A 176 -29.39 18.16 1.61
N GLN A 177 -29.72 19.41 1.28
CA GLN A 177 -29.05 20.60 1.84
C GLN A 177 -29.24 20.77 3.36
N HIS A 178 -30.37 20.30 3.91
CA HIS A 178 -30.62 20.35 5.35
C HIS A 178 -29.67 19.45 6.15
N ASP A 179 -29.02 18.47 5.49
CA ASP A 179 -28.08 17.56 6.14
C ASP A 179 -26.71 18.23 6.37
N ILE A 180 -26.37 19.28 5.60
CA ILE A 180 -25.06 19.93 5.64
C ILE A 180 -25.02 21.23 6.43
N SER A 181 -26.16 21.83 6.81
CA SER A 181 -26.15 23.10 7.56
C SER A 181 -25.44 22.98 8.92
N ALA A 182 -25.49 21.79 9.52
CA ALA A 182 -24.76 21.43 10.75
C ALA A 182 -23.27 21.11 10.52
N LEU A 183 -22.85 21.00 9.26
CA LEU A 183 -21.53 20.54 8.82
C LEU A 183 -20.72 21.67 8.17
N ALA A 184 -21.02 22.93 8.47
CA ALA A 184 -20.36 24.08 7.85
C ALA A 184 -18.82 24.07 8.04
N SER A 185 -18.33 23.49 9.14
CA SER A 185 -16.89 23.28 9.40
C SER A 185 -16.23 22.24 8.48
N LEU A 186 -17.02 21.50 7.71
CA LEU A 186 -16.60 20.42 6.81
C LEU A 186 -16.83 20.76 5.32
N LYS A 187 -17.19 22.01 5.00
CA LYS A 187 -17.63 22.44 3.65
C LYS A 187 -16.65 22.13 2.51
N ASP A 188 -15.36 22.01 2.79
CA ASP A 188 -14.34 21.73 1.77
C ASP A 188 -14.37 20.25 1.32
N THR A 189 -14.86 19.38 2.20
CA THR A 189 -14.91 17.92 2.00
C THR A 189 -16.34 17.40 1.84
N VAL A 190 -17.31 18.04 2.50
CA VAL A 190 -18.73 17.67 2.50
C VAL A 190 -19.54 18.75 1.80
N GLN A 191 -20.25 18.38 0.75
CA GLN A 191 -21.16 19.25 0.02
C GLN A 191 -22.54 18.62 -0.12
N ALA A 192 -23.57 19.43 -0.33
CA ALA A 192 -24.87 18.94 -0.74
C ALA A 192 -24.91 18.79 -2.25
N ALA A 193 -25.68 17.82 -2.74
CA ALA A 193 -25.96 17.68 -4.15
C ALA A 193 -26.72 18.93 -4.65
N HIS A 194 -26.27 19.49 -5.77
CA HIS A 194 -26.94 20.63 -6.42
C HIS A 194 -28.24 20.19 -7.11
N GLU A 195 -28.30 18.94 -7.54
CA GLU A 195 -29.49 18.27 -8.08
C GLU A 195 -29.68 16.92 -7.37
N PRO A 196 -30.90 16.34 -7.39
CA PRO A 196 -31.12 14.98 -6.90
C PRO A 196 -30.11 14.00 -7.49
N LEU A 197 -29.45 13.22 -6.63
CA LEU A 197 -28.39 12.29 -7.03
C LEU A 197 -28.88 11.27 -8.07
N GLU A 198 -30.17 10.93 -8.04
CA GLU A 198 -30.83 10.01 -8.97
C GLU A 198 -30.86 10.52 -10.43
N ARG A 199 -30.64 11.82 -10.67
CA ARG A 199 -30.54 12.38 -12.02
C ARG A 199 -29.21 12.06 -12.70
N ASN A 200 -28.17 11.73 -11.95
CA ASN A 200 -26.90 11.30 -12.50
C ASN A 200 -26.91 9.77 -12.63
N ASP A 201 -26.74 9.24 -13.85
CA ASP A 201 -26.84 7.80 -14.12
C ASP A 201 -25.84 6.96 -13.30
N VAL A 202 -24.63 7.48 -13.08
CA VAL A 202 -23.59 6.80 -12.28
C VAL A 202 -24.01 6.76 -10.82
N TYR A 203 -24.48 7.89 -10.28
CA TYR A 203 -24.93 7.98 -8.89
C TYR A 203 -26.19 7.14 -8.66
N ARG A 204 -27.18 7.21 -9.56
CA ARG A 204 -28.40 6.37 -9.51
C ARG A 204 -28.05 4.88 -9.44
N SER A 205 -27.05 4.44 -10.20
CA SER A 205 -26.59 3.05 -10.18
C SER A 205 -26.05 2.67 -8.79
N ILE A 206 -25.23 3.53 -8.18
CA ILE A 206 -24.71 3.32 -6.82
C ILE A 206 -25.84 3.26 -5.80
N LEU A 207 -26.77 4.21 -5.86
CA LEU A 207 -27.92 4.28 -4.94
C LEU A 207 -28.83 3.04 -5.04
N SER A 208 -29.00 2.53 -6.26
CA SER A 208 -29.86 1.36 -6.53
C SER A 208 -29.21 0.06 -6.07
N ILE A 209 -27.92 -0.12 -6.38
CA ILE A 209 -27.19 -1.36 -6.07
C ILE A 209 -26.75 -1.38 -4.60
N LYS A 210 -26.58 -0.21 -3.97
CA LYS A 210 -26.05 -0.04 -2.60
C LYS A 210 -24.69 -0.70 -2.40
N GLN A 211 -23.88 -0.72 -3.47
CA GLN A 211 -22.51 -1.19 -3.46
C GLN A 211 -21.58 -0.14 -4.09
N PRO A 212 -20.28 -0.15 -3.76
CA PRO A 212 -19.31 0.70 -4.44
C PRO A 212 -19.31 0.45 -5.95
N LEU A 213 -19.33 1.54 -6.73
CA LEU A 213 -19.12 1.50 -8.17
C LEU A 213 -17.78 2.15 -8.49
N SER A 214 -16.93 1.46 -9.24
CA SER A 214 -15.68 2.03 -9.75
C SER A 214 -15.75 2.17 -11.27
N LEU A 215 -15.29 3.31 -11.75
CA LEU A 215 -15.03 3.61 -13.14
C LEU A 215 -13.51 3.54 -13.35
N GLU A 216 -13.06 2.62 -14.20
CA GLU A 216 -11.63 2.40 -14.46
C GLU A 216 -10.98 3.62 -15.11
N ASP A 217 -11.66 4.20 -16.11
CA ASP A 217 -11.31 5.47 -16.73
C ASP A 217 -12.57 6.29 -17.01
N VAL A 218 -12.72 7.42 -16.31
CA VAL A 218 -13.90 8.29 -16.46
C VAL A 218 -13.99 8.92 -17.84
N ARG A 219 -12.89 9.02 -18.59
CA ARG A 219 -12.84 9.69 -19.91
C ARG A 219 -13.52 8.90 -21.02
N VAL A 220 -13.72 7.60 -20.81
CA VAL A 220 -14.39 6.72 -21.78
C VAL A 220 -15.84 6.42 -21.39
N VAL A 221 -16.34 7.01 -20.29
CA VAL A 221 -17.70 6.79 -19.78
C VAL A 221 -18.60 7.93 -20.25
N PRO A 222 -19.50 7.74 -21.22
CA PRO A 222 -20.31 8.83 -21.79
C PRO A 222 -21.27 9.47 -20.78
N THR A 223 -21.71 8.70 -19.78
CA THR A 223 -22.61 9.15 -18.72
C THR A 223 -21.89 9.87 -17.58
N TRP A 224 -20.56 9.99 -17.64
CA TRP A 224 -19.78 10.67 -16.61
C TRP A 224 -19.79 12.18 -16.82
N THR A 225 -20.36 12.92 -15.87
CA THR A 225 -20.46 14.39 -15.94
C THR A 225 -19.34 15.12 -15.18
N GLY A 226 -18.63 14.44 -14.27
CA GLY A 226 -17.46 14.98 -13.57
C GLY A 226 -17.70 16.14 -12.62
N ALA A 227 -18.95 16.55 -12.37
CA ALA A 227 -19.28 17.77 -11.63
C ALA A 227 -18.65 17.87 -10.22
N ASP A 228 -18.39 16.74 -9.58
CA ASP A 228 -17.91 16.67 -8.19
C ASP A 228 -16.49 16.13 -8.05
N ALA A 229 -15.80 15.88 -9.17
CA ALA A 229 -14.43 15.37 -9.20
C ALA A 229 -13.49 16.36 -9.92
N PRO A 230 -12.21 16.43 -9.54
CA PRO A 230 -11.23 17.21 -10.30
C PRO A 230 -11.18 16.79 -11.78
N SER A 231 -11.01 17.74 -12.70
CA SER A 231 -10.98 17.47 -14.15
C SER A 231 -9.84 16.53 -14.59
N ILE A 232 -8.77 16.44 -13.79
CA ILE A 232 -7.64 15.51 -14.00
C ILE A 232 -7.93 14.07 -13.53
N THR A 233 -9.13 13.79 -13.02
CA THR A 233 -9.52 12.44 -12.58
C THR A 233 -9.43 11.45 -13.74
N ARG A 234 -8.79 10.31 -13.46
CA ARG A 234 -8.66 9.18 -14.39
C ARG A 234 -9.51 8.02 -13.89
N SER A 235 -9.18 7.45 -12.73
CA SER A 235 -10.00 6.40 -12.12
C SER A 235 -10.85 6.99 -11.00
N TRP A 236 -12.09 6.54 -10.88
CA TRP A 236 -13.04 7.05 -9.89
C TRP A 236 -13.77 5.92 -9.18
N MET A 237 -14.15 6.16 -7.94
CA MET A 237 -15.03 5.27 -7.18
C MET A 237 -16.05 6.07 -6.38
N GLY A 238 -17.31 5.68 -6.50
CA GLY A 238 -18.39 6.15 -5.65
C GLY A 238 -18.83 5.06 -4.70
N ILE A 239 -18.93 5.39 -3.43
CA ILE A 239 -19.33 4.49 -2.35
C ILE A 239 -20.61 5.03 -1.72
N PRO A 240 -21.67 4.22 -1.57
CA PRO A 240 -22.90 4.69 -0.96
C PRO A 240 -22.69 4.97 0.53
N LEU A 241 -23.05 6.17 0.96
CA LEU A 241 -23.08 6.55 2.37
C LEU A 241 -24.47 6.29 2.92
N SER A 242 -24.61 5.26 3.76
CA SER A 242 -25.92 4.82 4.26
C SER A 242 -26.02 4.91 5.78
N ASN A 243 -27.24 5.15 6.27
CA ASN A 243 -27.61 5.05 7.68
C ASN A 243 -28.81 4.10 7.84
N GLN A 244 -29.37 4.02 9.05
CA GLN A 244 -30.53 3.17 9.36
C GLN A 244 -31.80 3.48 8.53
N ASN A 245 -31.89 4.68 7.94
CA ASN A 245 -33.04 5.13 7.15
C ASN A 245 -32.79 5.00 5.63
N GLY A 246 -31.64 4.51 5.19
CA GLY A 246 -31.28 4.37 3.78
C GLY A 246 -30.01 5.11 3.39
N THR A 247 -29.79 5.27 2.10
CA THR A 247 -28.63 6.00 1.57
C THR A 247 -28.87 7.50 1.70
N VAL A 248 -27.94 8.20 2.35
CA VAL A 248 -28.01 9.64 2.61
C VAL A 248 -27.04 10.46 1.77
N GLY A 249 -26.18 9.79 1.01
CA GLY A 249 -25.20 10.44 0.17
C GLY A 249 -24.21 9.46 -0.45
N LEU A 250 -23.11 10.00 -0.92
CA LEU A 250 -22.01 9.27 -1.55
C LEU A 250 -20.67 9.75 -0.97
N VAL A 251 -19.75 8.82 -0.75
CA VAL A 251 -18.32 9.12 -0.64
C VAL A 251 -17.69 8.85 -1.99
N THR A 252 -17.00 9.83 -2.55
CA THR A 252 -16.39 9.76 -3.87
C THR A 252 -14.88 9.85 -3.74
N LEU A 253 -14.16 8.96 -4.40
CA LEU A 253 -12.69 8.90 -4.41
C LEU A 253 -12.20 9.03 -5.85
N SER A 254 -11.17 9.83 -6.05
CA SER A 254 -10.57 10.09 -7.35
C SER A 254 -9.08 9.74 -7.35
N ARG A 255 -8.63 9.10 -8.42
CA ARG A 255 -7.22 8.91 -8.75
C ARG A 255 -6.90 9.67 -10.03
N PHE A 256 -5.78 10.38 -10.03
CA PHE A 256 -5.32 11.14 -11.21
C PHE A 256 -4.48 10.29 -12.17
N THR A 257 -4.26 9.02 -11.83
CA THR A 257 -3.56 8.01 -12.61
C THR A 257 -4.53 6.93 -13.08
N TYR A 258 -4.18 6.21 -14.16
CA TYR A 258 -4.91 5.03 -14.59
C TYR A 258 -4.55 3.87 -13.65
N SER A 259 -5.26 3.78 -12.54
CA SER A 259 -5.11 2.77 -11.50
C SER A 259 -6.50 2.42 -10.97
N PRO A 260 -7.22 1.52 -11.65
CA PRO A 260 -8.58 1.14 -11.28
C PRO A 260 -8.65 0.62 -9.83
N PHE A 261 -9.77 0.88 -9.15
CA PHE A 261 -9.98 0.39 -7.79
C PHE A 261 -10.31 -1.10 -7.81
N THR A 262 -9.55 -1.87 -7.05
CA THR A 262 -9.71 -3.33 -6.92
C THR A 262 -10.97 -3.70 -6.11
N SER A 263 -11.41 -4.96 -6.19
CA SER A 263 -12.54 -5.44 -5.37
C SER A 263 -12.28 -5.31 -3.87
N ASN A 264 -11.06 -5.60 -3.41
CA ASN A 264 -10.67 -5.44 -2.02
C ASN A 264 -10.73 -3.96 -1.57
N GLU A 265 -10.29 -3.02 -2.41
CA GLU A 265 -10.38 -1.60 -2.12
C GLU A 265 -11.83 -1.08 -2.05
N LYS A 266 -12.73 -1.64 -2.87
CA LYS A 266 -14.17 -1.34 -2.80
C LYS A 266 -14.75 -1.77 -1.45
N GLU A 267 -14.47 -3.00 -1.02
CA GLU A 267 -14.94 -3.54 0.25
C GLU A 267 -14.40 -2.75 1.45
N LEU A 268 -13.09 -2.46 1.47
CA LEU A 268 -12.46 -1.65 2.49
C LEU A 268 -13.05 -0.25 2.53
N GLY A 269 -13.23 0.39 1.36
CA GLY A 269 -13.82 1.71 1.28
C GLY A 269 -15.24 1.75 1.89
N LEU A 270 -16.05 0.73 1.64
CA LEU A 270 -17.38 0.60 2.23
C LEU A 270 -17.34 0.51 3.76
N VAL A 271 -16.37 -0.20 4.34
CA VAL A 271 -16.20 -0.27 5.80
C VAL A 271 -15.97 1.13 6.38
N PHE A 272 -15.09 1.94 5.77
CA PHE A 272 -14.80 3.29 6.25
C PHE A 272 -16.00 4.23 6.21
N THR A 273 -16.91 4.07 5.24
CA THR A 273 -18.12 4.90 5.18
C THR A 273 -19.02 4.76 6.40
N ARG A 274 -18.95 3.65 7.13
CA ARG A 274 -19.72 3.47 8.38
C ARG A 274 -19.29 4.47 9.45
N TYR A 275 -17.99 4.72 9.58
CA TYR A 275 -17.46 5.72 10.51
C TYR A 275 -17.84 7.14 10.09
N ILE A 276 -17.83 7.42 8.79
CA ILE A 276 -18.31 8.69 8.24
C ILE A 276 -19.80 8.88 8.54
N SER A 277 -20.64 7.88 8.27
CA SER A 277 -22.08 7.94 8.59
C SER A 277 -22.33 8.21 10.08
N ALA A 278 -21.59 7.54 10.97
CA ALA A 278 -21.71 7.73 12.41
C ALA A 278 -21.33 9.15 12.84
N LEU A 279 -20.21 9.67 12.33
CA LEU A 279 -19.75 11.04 12.56
C LEU A 279 -20.80 12.07 12.14
N LEU A 280 -21.32 11.94 10.92
CA LEU A 280 -22.28 12.87 10.36
C LEU A 280 -23.61 12.85 11.13
N ALA A 281 -24.06 11.66 11.55
CA ALA A 281 -25.26 11.52 12.37
C ALA A 281 -25.10 12.19 13.76
N ASP A 282 -23.95 12.00 14.41
CA ASP A 282 -23.64 12.62 15.70
C ASP A 282 -23.59 14.15 15.62
N LEU A 283 -22.93 14.70 14.58
CA LEU A 283 -22.90 16.14 14.32
C LEU A 283 -24.29 16.72 14.07
N ALA A 284 -25.10 16.06 13.23
CA ALA A 284 -26.46 16.49 12.94
C ALA A 284 -27.36 16.47 14.19
N ASN A 285 -27.23 15.45 15.04
CA ASN A 285 -28.00 15.34 16.28
C ASN A 285 -27.63 16.44 17.30
N ARG A 286 -26.34 16.74 17.47
CA ARG A 286 -25.88 17.83 18.35
C ARG A 286 -26.40 19.19 17.89
N ALA A 287 -26.37 19.47 16.59
CA ALA A 287 -26.91 20.72 16.03
C ALA A 287 -28.43 20.86 16.25
N LYS A 288 -29.20 19.78 16.08
CA LYS A 288 -30.65 19.77 16.38
C LYS A 288 -30.95 20.07 17.86
N LYS A 289 -30.14 19.51 18.76
CA LYS A 289 -30.27 19.72 20.21
C LYS A 289 -30.03 21.19 20.56
N THR A 290 -28.95 21.81 20.08
CA THR A 290 -28.64 23.23 20.31
C THR A 290 -29.76 24.16 19.82
N ARG A 291 -30.26 23.94 18.59
CA ARG A 291 -31.33 24.77 18.00
C ARG A 291 -32.68 24.63 18.73
N SER A 292 -32.91 23.52 19.42
CA SER A 292 -34.14 23.30 20.21
C SER A 292 -34.12 24.06 21.54
N TYR A 293 -32.94 24.17 22.18
CA TYR A 293 -32.79 24.99 23.39
C TYR A 293 -32.91 26.50 23.11
N GLU A 294 -32.39 26.97 21.97
CA GLU A 294 -32.50 28.38 21.57
C GLU A 294 -33.93 28.81 21.22
N LYS A 295 -34.84 27.88 20.88
CA LYS A 295 -36.26 28.17 20.60
C LYS A 295 -37.14 28.18 21.85
N LEU A 296 -36.62 27.73 22.98
CA LEU A 296 -37.33 27.66 24.27
C LEU A 296 -37.02 28.85 25.19
N LEU A 297 -36.11 29.74 24.75
CA LEU A 297 -35.75 31.01 25.37
C LEU A 297 -36.34 32.16 24.55
#